data_AF-A0A0G1QYJ0-F1
#
_entry.id   AF-A0A0G1QYJ0-F1
#
_cell.length_a   1.000
_cell.length_b   1.000
_cell.length_c   1.000
_cell.angle_alpha   90.00
_cell.angle_beta   90.00
_cell.angle_gamma   90.00
#
_symmetry.space_group_name_H-M   'P 1'
#
loop_
_entity.id
_entity.type
_entity.pdbx_description
1 polymer ?
#
loop_
_entity_poly.entity_id
_entity_poly.type
_entity_poly.pdbx_seq_one_letter_code
_entity_poly.pdbx_strand_id
1 'polypeptide(L)' 'KTRLVDARRQEEEKKMSAERKSQIGTADRSEKVRTYNFPQDRITDHRINETWHNIAQILEGNMEAIVEAFAAKENE' A
#
# COMPACT_ATOMS: atom_id res chain seq x y z
N LYS A 1 -39.17 -8.25 1.68
CA LYS A 1 -38.27 -7.08 1.68
C LYS A 1 -36.90 -7.41 2.25
N THR A 2 -36.84 -8.16 3.36
CA THR A 2 -35.59 -8.64 4.02
C THR A 2 -34.65 -9.40 3.06
N ARG A 3 -35.14 -10.43 2.36
CA ARG A 3 -34.31 -11.24 1.43
C ARG A 3 -33.63 -10.44 0.31
N LEU A 4 -34.26 -9.38 -0.19
CA LEU A 4 -33.69 -8.54 -1.25
C LEU A 4 -32.59 -7.62 -0.70
N VAL A 5 -32.78 -7.10 0.51
CA VAL A 5 -31.80 -6.26 1.22
C VAL A 5 -30.59 -7.11 1.60
N ASP A 6 -30.81 -8.33 2.11
CA ASP A 6 -29.73 -9.25 2.47
C ASP A 6 -28.91 -9.65 1.23
N ALA A 7 -29.56 -9.90 0.09
CA ALA A 7 -28.88 -10.21 -1.16
C ALA A 7 -27.98 -9.05 -1.65
N ARG A 8 -28.47 -7.80 -1.58
CA ARG A 8 -27.66 -6.62 -1.93
C ARG A 8 -26.48 -6.43 -1.00
N ARG A 9 -26.69 -6.57 0.31
CA ARG A 9 -25.63 -6.47 1.31
C ARG A 9 -24.54 -7.53 1.06
N GLN A 10 -24.93 -8.77 0.80
CA GLN A 10 -23.96 -9.82 0.46
C GLN A 10 -23.20 -9.53 -0.83
N GLU A 11 -23.83 -8.90 -1.82
CA GLU A 11 -23.17 -8.48 -3.06
C GLU A 11 -22.13 -7.38 -2.81
N GLU A 12 -22.48 -6.37 -2.01
CA GLU A 12 -21.56 -5.29 -1.61
C GLU A 12 -20.38 -5.84 -0.79
N GLU A 13 -20.65 -6.71 0.19
CA GLU A 13 -19.60 -7.37 0.99
C GLU A 13 -18.66 -8.20 0.12
N LYS A 14 -19.19 -8.91 -0.88
CA LYS A 14 -18.37 -9.67 -1.85
C LYS A 14 -17.51 -8.74 -2.70
N LYS A 15 -18.04 -7.62 -3.20
CA LYS A 15 -17.28 -6.63 -3.97
C LYS A 15 -16.14 -6.05 -3.14
N MET A 16 -16.44 -5.56 -1.94
CA MET A 16 -15.43 -5.03 -1.02
C MET A 16 -14.37 -6.08 -0.66
N SER A 17 -14.78 -7.33 -0.41
CA SER A 17 -13.83 -8.40 -0.09
C SER A 17 -12.94 -8.75 -1.28
N ALA A 18 -13.46 -8.70 -2.51
CA ALA A 18 -12.68 -8.96 -3.71
C ALA A 18 -11.65 -7.85 -3.94
N GLU A 19 -12.07 -6.58 -3.85
CA GLU A 19 -11.19 -5.41 -3.97
C GLU A 19 -10.09 -5.41 -2.90
N ARG A 20 -10.45 -5.72 -1.64
CA ARG A 20 -9.48 -5.85 -0.56
C ARG A 20 -8.46 -6.95 -0.85
N LYS A 21 -8.91 -8.12 -1.32
CA LYS A 21 -8.01 -9.22 -1.67
C LYS A 21 -7.05 -8.83 -2.78
N SER A 22 -7.50 -8.12 -3.81
CA SER A 22 -6.62 -7.66 -4.87
C SER A 22 -5.59 -6.62 -4.40
N GLN A 23 -5.93 -5.78 -3.42
CA GLN A 23 -5.00 -4.78 -2.87
C GLN A 23 -3.93 -5.39 -1.95
N ILE A 24 -4.27 -6.43 -1.18
CA ILE A 24 -3.35 -7.09 -0.25
C ILE A 24 -2.42 -8.08 -0.97
N GLY A 25 -2.87 -8.68 -2.07
CA GLY A 25 -2.13 -9.71 -2.78
C GLY A 25 -2.07 -11.03 -2.00
N THR A 26 -0.93 -11.71 -2.07
CA THR A 26 -0.72 -13.03 -1.44
C THR A 26 -0.07 -12.97 -0.05
N ALA A 27 0.32 -11.77 0.39
CA ALA A 27 1.11 -11.53 1.59
C ALA A 27 2.47 -12.27 1.61
N ASP A 28 2.96 -12.72 0.45
CA ASP A 28 4.28 -13.30 0.33
C ASP A 28 5.39 -12.22 0.35
N ARG A 29 6.59 -12.61 0.78
CA ARG A 29 7.75 -11.70 0.86
C ARG A 29 8.25 -11.27 -0.53
N SER A 30 7.96 -12.03 -1.58
CA SER A 30 8.28 -11.66 -2.95
C SER A 30 7.48 -10.43 -3.42
N GLU A 31 6.24 -10.27 -2.95
CA GLU A 31 5.33 -9.16 -3.29
C GLU A 31 5.48 -7.95 -2.35
N LYS A 32 6.62 -7.84 -1.65
CA LYS A 32 6.86 -6.73 -0.72
C LYS A 32 6.82 -5.38 -1.45
N VAL A 33 6.02 -4.45 -0.94
CA VAL A 33 5.93 -3.09 -1.46
C VAL A 33 7.11 -2.23 -0.99
N ARG A 34 7.52 -2.37 0.28
CA ARG A 34 8.54 -1.51 0.90
C ARG A 34 9.31 -2.27 1.97
N THR A 35 10.59 -1.94 2.14
CA THR A 35 11.46 -2.50 3.18
C THR A 35 11.97 -1.39 4.08
N TYR A 36 11.72 -1.52 5.38
CA TYR A 36 12.21 -0.63 6.43
C TYR A 36 13.43 -1.27 7.10
N ASN A 37 14.59 -0.64 6.98
CA ASN A 37 15.85 -1.12 7.55
C ASN A 37 16.36 -0.13 8.60
N PHE A 38 15.95 -0.34 9.85
CA PHE A 38 16.32 0.51 10.98
C PHE A 38 17.84 0.52 11.28
N PRO A 39 18.55 -0.62 11.29
CA PRO A 39 20.01 -0.61 11.51
C PRO A 39 20.81 0.20 10.48
N GLN A 40 20.31 0.31 9.25
CA GLN A 40 20.96 1.05 8.16
C GLN A 40 20.27 2.38 7.86
N ASP A 41 19.33 2.80 8.72
CA ASP A 41 18.57 4.05 8.60
C ASP A 41 18.02 4.31 7.19
N ARG A 42 17.33 3.33 6.62
CA ARG A 42 16.84 3.39 5.24
C ARG A 42 15.45 2.81 5.06
N ILE A 43 14.71 3.40 4.12
CA ILE A 43 13.49 2.84 3.54
C ILE A 43 13.70 2.62 2.05
N THR A 44 13.44 1.41 1.54
CA THR A 44 13.47 1.11 0.10
C THR A 44 12.07 0.73 -0.36
N ASP A 45 11.54 1.40 -1.38
CA ASP A 45 10.27 1.06 -2.01
C ASP A 45 10.52 0.29 -3.32
N HIS A 46 9.96 -0.92 -3.41
CA HIS A 46 10.18 -1.85 -4.53
C HIS A 46 9.26 -1.58 -5.71
N ARG A 47 8.24 -0.71 -5.56
CA ARG A 47 7.35 -0.33 -6.67
C ARG A 47 8.07 0.58 -7.66
N ILE A 48 8.88 1.51 -7.14
CA ILE A 48 9.63 2.49 -7.94
C ILE A 48 11.15 2.32 -7.86
N ASN A 49 11.63 1.34 -7.07
CA ASN A 49 13.05 1.05 -6.83
C ASN A 49 13.86 2.22 -6.25
N GLU A 50 13.20 3.09 -5.47
CA GLU A 50 13.84 4.21 -4.78
C GLU A 50 14.16 3.90 -3.32
N THR A 51 15.13 4.62 -2.79
CA THR A 51 15.62 4.45 -1.43
C THR A 51 15.81 5.81 -0.76
N TRP A 52 15.25 5.95 0.45
CA TRP A 52 15.38 7.14 1.30
C TRP A 52 16.12 6.80 2.59
N HIS A 53 16.70 7.82 3.20
CA HIS A 53 17.41 7.77 4.47
C HIS A 53 16.67 8.58 5.54
N ASN A 54 17.12 8.52 6.81
CA ASN A 54 16.45 9.15 7.95
C ASN A 54 15.05 8.56 8.21
N ILE A 55 15.01 7.26 8.51
CA ILE A 55 13.76 6.51 8.74
C ILE A 55 12.89 7.14 9.83
N ALA A 56 13.51 7.65 10.89
CA ALA A 56 12.81 8.25 12.02
C ALA A 56 11.99 9.47 11.57
N GLN A 57 12.61 10.38 10.82
CA GLN A 57 11.96 11.60 10.35
C GLN A 57 10.81 11.31 9.37
N ILE A 58 11.00 10.31 8.50
CA ILE A 58 9.96 9.88 7.56
C ILE A 58 8.76 9.31 8.33
N LEU A 59 9.01 8.49 9.36
CA LEU A 59 7.96 7.91 10.20
C LEU A 59 7.26 8.95 11.09
N GLU A 60 7.91 10.06 11.40
CA GLU A 60 7.32 11.21 12.11
C GLU A 60 6.42 12.08 11.22
N GLY A 61 6.35 11.79 9.91
CA GLY A 61 5.39 12.43 8.99
C GLY A 61 6.03 13.17 7.82
N ASN A 62 7.36 13.26 7.75
CA ASN A 62 8.04 13.87 6.60
C ASN A 62 8.08 12.92 5.39
N MET A 63 6.91 12.68 4.77
CA MET A 63 6.74 11.75 3.65
C MET A 63 6.54 12.46 2.29
N GLU A 64 6.58 13.79 2.24
CA GLU A 64 6.33 14.57 1.01
C GLU A 64 7.21 14.11 -0.14
N ALA A 65 8.52 13.97 0.10
CA ALA A 65 9.47 13.49 -0.91
C ALA A 65 9.13 12.08 -1.46
N ILE A 66 8.54 11.21 -0.63
CA ILE A 66 8.11 9.88 -1.07
C ILE A 66 6.88 10.02 -1.96
N VAL A 67 5.88 10.82 -1.54
CA VAL A 67 4.64 11.01 -2.31
C VAL A 67 4.92 11.66 -3.67
N GLU A 68 5.80 12.67 -3.70
CA GLU A 68 6.23 13.33 -4.94
C GLU A 68 6.94 12.36 -5.88
N ALA A 69 7.83 11.49 -5.38
CA ALA A 69 8.48 10.48 -6.20
C ALA A 69 7.47 9.51 -6.84
N PHE A 70 6.44 9.11 -6.09
CA PHE A 70 5.35 8.28 -6.63
C PHE A 70 4.55 9.00 -7.72
N ALA A 71 4.16 10.25 -7.47
CA ALA A 71 3.44 11.05 -8.45
C ALA A 71 4.27 11.29 -9.72
N ALA A 72 5.57 11.53 -9.59
CA ALA A 72 6.47 11.69 -10.72
C ALA A 72 6.55 10.41 -11.56
N LYS A 73 6.64 9.24 -10.92
CA LYS A 73 6.70 7.93 -11.60
C LYS A 73 5.38 7.51 -12.25
N GLU A 74 4.24 7.95 -11.74
CA GLU A 74 2.93 7.67 -12.36
C GLU A 74 2.72 8.48 -13.64
N ASN A 75 3.32 9.67 -13.73
CA ASN A 75 3.20 10.56 -14.89
C ASN A 75 4.22 10.25 -16.01
N GLU A 76 5.15 9.31 -15.77
CA GLU A 76 6.16 8.84 -16.73
C GLU A 76 5.65 7.63 -17.53
#